data_AF-A0A9X4RJS3-F1
#
_entry.id   AF-A0A9X4RJS3-F1
#
_cell.length_a   1.000
_cell.length_b   1.000
_cell.length_c   1.000
_cell.angle_alpha   90.00
_cell.angle_beta   90.00
_cell.angle_gamma   90.00
#
_symmetry.space_group_name_H-M   'P 1'
#
loop_
_entity.id
_entity.type
_entity.pdbx_description
1 polymer ?
#
loop_
_entity_poly.entity_id
_entity_poly.type
_entity_poly.pdbx_seq_one_letter_code
_entity_poly.pdbx_strand_id
1 'polypeptide(L)'
;LLQVTYLHRNQPDAPAVEILSPLQIQVLKARFPKSPPVLTVAWAIESIAFLGGYLEHRRKSPIGIQVLWRGWSNLRDLCQGWLLAQIHT
;
A
#
# COMPACT_ATOMS: atom_id res chain seq x y z
N LEU A 1 -3.44 -11.22 -4.54
CA LEU A 1 -2.07 -10.78 -4.93
C LEU A 1 -1.80 -10.87 -6.44
N LEU A 2 -2.26 -11.92 -7.15
CA LEU A 2 -2.01 -12.06 -8.60
C LEU A 2 -2.46 -10.83 -9.42
N GLN A 3 -3.73 -10.44 -9.33
CA GLN A 3 -4.29 -9.24 -9.98
C GLN A 3 -3.47 -7.98 -9.67
N VAL A 4 -3.13 -7.80 -8.40
CA VAL A 4 -2.40 -6.64 -7.90
C VAL A 4 -0.98 -6.58 -8.49
N THR A 5 -0.28 -7.72 -8.59
CA THR A 5 1.01 -7.79 -9.27
C THR A 5 0.92 -7.66 -10.79
N TYR A 6 -0.22 -8.00 -11.39
CA TYR A 6 -0.50 -7.78 -12.80
C TYR A 6 -0.70 -6.29 -13.10
N LEU A 7 -1.53 -5.60 -12.32
CA LEU A 7 -1.77 -4.16 -12.48
C LEU A 7 -0.48 -3.36 -12.26
N HIS A 8 0.33 -3.71 -11.25
CA HIS A 8 1.63 -3.05 -11.03
C HIS A 8 2.56 -3.10 -12.26
N ARG A 9 2.54 -4.20 -13.02
CA ARG A 9 3.41 -4.37 -14.20
C ARG A 9 2.85 -3.74 -15.46
N ASN A 10 1.53 -3.79 -15.64
CA ASN A 10 0.89 -3.41 -16.90
C ASN A 10 0.25 -2.03 -16.86
N GLN A 11 -0.14 -1.56 -15.68
CA GLN A 11 -0.86 -0.31 -15.46
C GLN A 11 -0.38 0.39 -14.17
N PRO A 12 0.93 0.65 -14.00
CA PRO A 12 1.48 1.25 -12.78
C PRO A 12 0.89 2.63 -12.48
N ASP A 13 0.49 3.38 -13.51
CA ASP A 13 -0.04 4.74 -13.42
C ASP A 13 -1.56 4.79 -13.21
N ALA A 14 -2.24 3.63 -13.24
CA ALA A 14 -3.67 3.56 -12.97
C ALA A 14 -4.00 4.06 -11.55
N PRO A 15 -5.22 4.56 -11.28
CA PRO A 15 -5.60 5.05 -9.97
C PRO A 15 -5.46 3.99 -8.86
N ALA A 16 -4.92 4.37 -7.71
CA ALA A 16 -4.73 3.45 -6.57
C ALA A 16 -6.05 2.81 -6.07
N VAL A 17 -7.19 3.46 -6.34
CA VAL A 17 -8.54 2.96 -6.01
C VAL A 17 -8.90 1.67 -6.74
N GLU A 18 -8.20 1.30 -7.82
CA GLU A 18 -8.41 0.01 -8.49
C GLU A 18 -7.99 -1.18 -7.62
N ILE A 19 -7.09 -0.97 -6.66
CA ILE A 19 -6.58 -2.02 -5.77
C ILE A 19 -6.76 -1.75 -4.28
N LEU A 20 -7.11 -0.51 -3.90
CA LEU A 20 -7.29 -0.12 -2.50
C LEU A 20 -8.67 0.48 -2.23
N SER A 21 -9.20 0.19 -1.04
CA SER A 21 -10.39 0.89 -0.53
C SER A 21 -10.06 2.31 -0.06
N PRO A 22 -11.07 3.21 0.06
CA PRO A 22 -10.86 4.55 0.58
C PRO A 22 -10.19 4.58 1.97
N LEU A 23 -10.58 3.66 2.87
CA LEU A 23 -9.97 3.52 4.20
C LEU A 23 -8.47 3.16 4.10
N GLN A 24 -8.13 2.21 3.24
CA GLN A 24 -6.74 1.80 3.04
C GLN A 24 -5.91 2.96 2.48
N ILE A 25 -6.44 3.73 1.52
CA ILE A 25 -5.78 4.93 1.00
C ILE A 25 -5.57 5.96 2.11
N GLN A 26 -6.57 6.22 2.94
CA GLN A 26 -6.47 7.17 4.05
C GLN A 26 -5.38 6.75 5.05
N VAL A 27 -5.36 5.48 5.44
CA VAL A 27 -4.36 4.92 6.36
C VAL A 27 -2.96 4.99 5.75
N LEU A 28 -2.79 4.65 4.47
CA LEU A 28 -1.51 4.75 3.79
C LEU A 28 -1.01 6.21 3.68
N LYS A 29 -1.90 7.17 3.40
CA LYS A 29 -1.54 8.60 3.39
C LYS A 29 -1.10 9.08 4.79
N ALA A 30 -1.80 8.66 5.83
CA ALA A 30 -1.43 8.99 7.21
C ALA A 30 -0.08 8.39 7.60
N ARG A 31 0.20 7.15 7.16
CA ARG A 31 1.47 6.47 7.41
C ARG A 31 2.64 7.05 6.60
N PHE A 32 2.39 7.47 5.37
CA PHE A 32 3.38 8.02 4.45
C PHE A 32 3.05 9.48 4.11
N PRO A 33 3.38 10.44 5.00
CA PRO A 33 2.94 11.83 4.88
C PRO A 33 3.50 12.56 3.65
N LYS A 34 4.54 12.00 3.00
CA LYS A 34 5.11 12.48 1.73
C LYS A 34 4.50 11.75 0.53
N SER A 35 3.19 11.45 0.57
CA SER A 35 2.50 10.83 -0.57
C SER A 35 2.49 11.77 -1.79
N PRO A 36 2.64 11.25 -3.02
CA PRO A 36 2.53 12.06 -4.23
C PRO A 36 1.12 12.66 -4.38
N PRO A 37 0.96 13.74 -5.19
CA PRO A 37 -0.34 14.35 -5.43
C PRO A 37 -1.31 13.42 -6.19
N VAL A 38 -0.78 12.54 -7.03
CA VAL A 38 -1.53 11.50 -7.75
C VAL A 38 -1.21 10.15 -7.14
N LEU A 39 -2.25 9.45 -6.69
CA LEU A 39 -2.10 8.14 -6.04
C LEU A 39 -2.35 7.05 -7.08
N THR A 40 -1.28 6.36 -7.45
CA THR A 40 -1.29 5.32 -8.49
C THR A 40 -1.18 3.92 -7.92
N VAL A 41 -1.40 2.89 -8.75
CA VAL A 41 -1.13 1.49 -8.42
C VAL A 41 0.32 1.29 -7.99
N ALA A 42 1.30 1.93 -8.67
CA ALA A 42 2.70 1.86 -8.28
C ALA A 42 2.95 2.41 -6.87
N TRP A 43 2.41 3.59 -6.56
CA TRP A 43 2.50 4.16 -5.21
C TRP A 43 1.89 3.21 -4.17
N ALA A 44 0.68 2.69 -4.43
CA ALA A 44 0.00 1.78 -3.51
C ALA A 44 0.83 0.51 -3.24
N ILE A 45 1.41 -0.06 -4.29
CA ILE A 45 2.22 -1.28 -4.20
C ILE A 45 3.53 -1.05 -3.46
N GLU A 46 4.23 0.05 -3.75
CA GLU A 46 5.44 0.43 -3.02
C GLU A 46 5.12 0.67 -1.54
N SER A 47 4.05 1.42 -1.23
CA SER A 47 3.61 1.67 0.14
C SER A 47 3.29 0.39 0.89
N ILE A 48 2.56 -0.55 0.27
CA ILE A 48 2.29 -1.87 0.86
C ILE A 48 3.60 -2.65 1.05
N ALA A 49 4.50 -2.63 0.08
CA ALA A 49 5.79 -3.31 0.19
C ALA A 49 6.63 -2.75 1.34
N PHE A 50 6.64 -1.42 1.55
CA PHE A 50 7.30 -0.78 2.69
C PHE A 50 6.72 -1.25 4.03
N LEU A 51 5.40 -1.41 4.14
CA LEU A 51 4.79 -2.04 5.31
C LEU A 51 5.27 -3.49 5.53
N GLY A 52 5.57 -4.21 4.45
CA GLY A 52 6.06 -5.59 4.47
C GLY A 52 7.57 -5.76 4.70
N GLY A 53 8.30 -4.65 4.91
CA GLY A 53 9.75 -4.64 5.13
C GLY A 53 10.60 -4.43 3.87
N TYR A 54 10.01 -3.95 2.78
CA TYR A 54 10.79 -3.48 1.62
C TYR A 54 11.60 -2.24 2.00
N LEU A 55 12.85 -2.15 1.56
CA LEU A 55 13.77 -1.07 1.94
C LEU A 55 14.02 -0.15 0.76
N GLU A 56 14.14 1.15 1.02
CA GLU A 56 14.23 2.18 -0.03
C GLU A 56 15.48 2.04 -0.91
N HIS A 57 16.62 1.62 -0.33
CA HIS A 57 17.85 1.34 -1.08
C HIS A 57 17.71 0.15 -2.05
N ARG A 58 16.66 -0.67 -1.90
CA ARG A 58 16.36 -1.79 -2.81
C ARG A 58 15.38 -1.42 -3.91
N ARG A 59 14.95 -0.17 -4.07
CA ARG A 59 13.90 0.25 -5.03
C ARG A 59 14.02 -0.33 -6.44
N LYS A 60 15.23 -0.64 -6.92
CA LYS A 60 15.51 -1.27 -8.22
C LYS A 60 15.31 -2.80 -8.27
N SER A 61 15.06 -3.44 -7.15
CA SER A 61 14.84 -4.89 -7.04
C SER A 61 13.35 -5.23 -7.21
N PRO A 62 13.00 -6.39 -7.78
CA PRO A 62 11.62 -6.83 -7.79
C PRO A 62 11.06 -6.98 -6.38
N ILE A 63 9.82 -6.53 -6.17
CA ILE A 63 9.12 -6.71 -4.90
C ILE A 63 8.66 -8.18 -4.80
N GLY A 64 9.15 -8.87 -3.78
CA GLY A 64 8.81 -10.28 -3.54
C GLY A 64 7.37 -10.47 -3.05
N ILE A 65 6.74 -11.59 -3.44
CA ILE A 65 5.36 -11.91 -3.07
C ILE A 65 5.15 -12.00 -1.55
N GLN A 66 6.13 -12.53 -0.81
CA GLN A 66 6.09 -12.63 0.65
C GLN A 66 6.12 -11.24 1.32
N VAL A 67 6.89 -10.30 0.76
CA VAL A 67 6.94 -8.91 1.23
C VAL A 67 5.57 -8.26 1.05
N LEU A 68 4.96 -8.41 -0.14
CA LEU A 68 3.60 -7.91 -0.38
C LEU A 68 2.59 -8.53 0.59
N TRP A 69 2.62 -9.85 0.78
CA TRP A 69 1.69 -10.53 1.67
C TRP A 69 1.77 -10.00 3.11
N ARG A 70 2.98 -9.84 3.65
CA ARG A 70 3.19 -9.21 4.97
C ARG A 70 2.69 -7.77 4.99
N GLY A 71 2.97 -7.01 3.94
CA GLY A 71 2.51 -5.63 3.78
C GLY A 71 0.99 -5.50 3.84
N TRP A 72 0.27 -6.39 3.16
CA TRP A 72 -1.20 -6.43 3.19
C TRP A 72 -1.74 -6.80 4.58
N SER A 73 -1.11 -7.77 5.27
CA SER A 73 -1.48 -8.10 6.65
C SER A 73 -1.30 -6.88 7.56
N ASN A 74 -0.14 -6.22 7.48
CA ASN A 74 0.16 -5.04 8.29
C ASN A 74 -0.79 -3.87 7.98
N LEU A 75 -1.15 -3.67 6.70
CA LEU A 75 -2.14 -2.66 6.32
C LEU A 75 -3.51 -2.94 6.93
N ARG A 76 -3.97 -4.20 6.93
CA ARG A 76 -5.23 -4.58 7.56
C ARG A 76 -5.23 -4.26 9.05
N ASP A 77 -4.15 -4.59 9.76
CA ASP A 77 -4.03 -4.35 11.19
C ASP A 77 -4.01 -2.84 11.50
N LEU A 78 -3.34 -2.04 10.67
CA LEU A 78 -3.39 -0.57 10.76
C LEU A 78 -4.80 -0.01 10.52
N CYS A 79 -5.53 -0.54 9.53
CA CYS A 79 -6.92 -0.14 9.28
C CYS A 79 -7.83 -0.47 10.48
N GLN A 80 -7.64 -1.63 11.11
CA GLN A 80 -8.39 -1.99 12.31
C GLN A 80 -8.10 -1.04 13.47
N GLY A 81 -6.82 -0.74 13.72
CA GLY A 81 -6.42 0.24 14.74
C GLY A 81 -6.99 1.64 14.47
N TRP A 82 -6.97 2.08 13.20
CA TRP A 82 -7.54 3.36 12.78
C TRP A 82 -9.03 3.47 13.11
N LEU A 83 -9.81 2.45 12.76
CA LEU A 83 -11.25 2.43 13.04
C LEU A 83 -11.55 2.39 14.55
N LEU A 84 -10.78 1.61 15.32
CA LEU A 84 -10.95 1.54 16.77
C LEU A 84 -10.67 2.88 17.45
N ALA A 85 -9.65 3.61 17.00
CA ALA A 85 -9.34 4.94 17.49
C ALA A 85 -10.46 5.95 17.20
N GLN A 86 -11.09 5.87 16.02
CA GLN A 86 -12.22 6.75 15.67
C GLN A 86 -13.48 6.54 16.53
N ILE A 87 -13.69 5.33 17.06
CA ILE A 87 -14.85 5.05 17.93
C ILE A 87 -14.68 5.72 19.31
N HIS A 88 -13.44 5.96 19.74
CA HIS A 88 -13.11 6.46 21.09
C HIS A 88 -12.67 7.94 21.10
N THR A 89 -12.81 8.65 19.98
CA THR A 89 -12.49 10.09 19.85
C THR A 89 -13.77 10.86 19.57
#